data_AF-Q4L145-F1
#
_entry.id   AF-Q4L145-F1
#
_cell.length_a   1.000
_cell.length_b   1.000
_cell.length_c   1.000
_cell.angle_alpha   90.00
_cell.angle_beta   90.00
_cell.angle_gamma   90.00
#
_symmetry.space_group_name_H-M   'P 1'
#
loop_
_entity.id
_entity.type
_entity.pdbx_description
1 polymer ?
#
loop_
_entity_poly.entity_id
_entity_poly.type
_entity_poly.pdbx_seq_one_letter_code
_entity_poly.pdbx_strand_id
1 'polypeptide(L)'
;METMDKPLPKYDLARIIFGPLFIALLIISCLWVVQPFILGFTWASMVVIATWPVLIWLQNHLWGKRWIAVVLMTLLLLLLFVLPIGMVITSLIGNAGPILDWAANARSWQMPQMEWLQTLPLIGAKLYASWQGLMNEGVL
;
A
#
# COMPACT_ATOMS: atom_id res chain seq x y z
N MET A 1 -13.42 -40.30 -54.79
CA MET A 1 -12.17 -40.12 -54.02
C MET A 1 -12.05 -38.64 -53.75
N GLU A 2 -12.82 -38.16 -52.79
CA GLU A 2 -12.93 -36.73 -52.46
C GLU A 2 -12.25 -36.56 -51.11
N THR A 3 -10.98 -36.18 -51.15
CA THR A 3 -10.19 -35.90 -49.95
C THR A 3 -10.77 -34.64 -49.34
N MET A 4 -11.51 -34.82 -48.25
CA MET A 4 -12.00 -33.76 -47.37
C MET A 4 -10.81 -32.96 -46.84
N ASP A 5 -10.45 -31.89 -47.53
CA ASP A 5 -9.46 -30.90 -47.09
C ASP A 5 -10.03 -30.14 -45.89
N LYS A 6 -9.72 -30.66 -44.71
CA LYS A 6 -10.10 -30.06 -43.43
C LYS A 6 -9.26 -28.79 -43.24
N PRO A 7 -9.87 -27.60 -43.09
CA PRO A 7 -9.11 -26.37 -42.95
C PRO A 7 -8.22 -26.46 -41.71
N LEU A 8 -6.92 -26.23 -41.90
CA LEU A 8 -5.94 -26.24 -40.82
C LEU A 8 -6.35 -25.17 -39.77
N PRO A 9 -6.33 -25.51 -38.47
CA PRO A 9 -6.67 -24.55 -37.42
C PRO A 9 -5.72 -23.35 -37.51
N LYS A 10 -6.27 -22.20 -37.88
CA LYS A 10 -5.54 -20.93 -37.89
C LYS A 10 -5.34 -20.53 -36.44
N TYR A 11 -4.14 -20.77 -35.91
CA TYR A 11 -3.75 -20.24 -34.61
C TYR A 11 -3.76 -18.72 -34.70
N ASP A 12 -4.69 -18.11 -33.96
CA ASP A 12 -4.71 -16.66 -33.80
C ASP A 12 -3.58 -16.29 -32.83
N LEU A 13 -2.39 -16.04 -33.38
CA LEU A 13 -1.19 -15.68 -32.63
C LEU A 13 -1.46 -14.50 -31.70
N ALA A 14 -2.26 -13.53 -32.16
CA ALA A 14 -2.64 -12.38 -31.35
C ALA A 14 -3.40 -12.86 -30.10
N ARG A 15 -4.39 -13.74 -30.25
CA ARG A 15 -5.15 -14.27 -29.11
C ARG A 15 -4.31 -15.09 -28.13
N ILE A 16 -3.40 -15.91 -28.65
CA ILE A 16 -2.51 -16.77 -27.83
C ILE A 16 -1.50 -15.94 -27.04
N ILE A 17 -1.09 -14.78 -27.56
CA ILE A 17 -0.14 -13.88 -26.88
C ILE A 17 -0.88 -12.90 -25.96
N PHE A 18 -1.89 -12.20 -26.47
CA PHE A 18 -2.61 -11.16 -25.73
C PHE A 18 -3.46 -11.70 -24.58
N GLY A 19 -4.08 -12.88 -24.72
CA GLY A 19 -4.91 -13.46 -23.67
C GLY A 19 -4.15 -13.73 -22.37
N PRO A 20 -3.08 -14.55 -22.41
CA PRO A 20 -2.24 -14.81 -21.24
C PRO A 20 -1.54 -13.56 -20.72
N LEU A 21 -1.08 -12.66 -21.61
CA LEU A 21 -0.45 -11.40 -21.21
C LEU A 21 -1.41 -10.54 -20.37
N PHE A 22 -2.66 -10.42 -20.81
CA PHE A 22 -3.68 -9.66 -20.09
C PHE A 22 -3.98 -10.29 -18.72
N ILE A 23 -4.13 -11.61 -18.66
CA ILE A 23 -4.33 -12.33 -17.40
C ILE A 23 -3.12 -12.14 -16.46
N ALA A 24 -1.90 -12.25 -16.96
CA ALA A 24 -0.68 -12.04 -16.19
C ALA A 24 -0.61 -10.62 -15.62
N LEU A 25 -0.95 -9.61 -16.42
CA LEU A 25 -1.03 -8.21 -15.99
C LEU A 25 -2.06 -8.01 -14.86
N LEU A 26 -3.24 -8.63 -14.98
CA LEU A 26 -4.25 -8.59 -13.92
C LEU A 26 -3.77 -9.27 -12.64
N ILE A 27 -3.11 -10.43 -12.75
CA ILE A 27 -2.54 -11.13 -11.59
C ILE A 27 -1.50 -10.26 -10.90
N ILE A 28 -0.55 -9.70 -11.65
CA ILE A 28 0.50 -8.83 -11.10
C ILE A 28 -0.11 -7.61 -10.42
N SER A 29 -1.09 -6.97 -11.07
CA SER A 29 -1.79 -5.80 -10.51
C SER A 29 -2.51 -6.15 -9.22
N CYS A 30 -3.21 -7.30 -9.18
CA CYS A 30 -3.89 -7.79 -8.00
C CYS A 30 -2.90 -8.07 -6.85
N LEU A 31 -1.78 -8.75 -7.14
CA LEU A 31 -0.74 -9.02 -6.15
C LEU A 31 -0.10 -7.73 -5.63
N TRP A 32 0.13 -6.73 -6.48
CA TRP A 32 0.70 -5.45 -6.07
C TRP A 32 -0.25 -4.68 -5.14
N VAL A 33 -1.55 -4.70 -5.42
CA VAL A 33 -2.56 -4.10 -4.55
C VAL A 33 -2.65 -4.86 -3.22
N VAL A 34 -2.57 -6.18 -3.20
CA VAL A 34 -2.67 -7.01 -1.98
C VAL A 34 -1.40 -6.96 -1.13
N GLN A 35 -0.22 -6.78 -1.73
CA GLN A 35 1.08 -6.75 -1.04
C GLN A 35 1.12 -5.88 0.23
N PRO A 36 0.67 -4.61 0.24
CA PRO A 36 0.67 -3.79 1.46
C PRO A 36 -0.29 -4.31 2.54
N PHE A 37 -1.33 -5.06 2.17
CA PHE A 37 -2.28 -5.61 3.13
C PHE A 37 -1.75 -6.84 3.86
N ILE A 38 -0.79 -7.59 3.28
CA ILE A 38 -0.20 -8.78 3.93
C ILE A 38 0.45 -8.40 5.27
N LEU A 39 1.13 -7.24 5.33
CA LEU A 39 1.72 -6.75 6.56
C LEU A 39 0.66 -6.41 7.62
N GLY A 40 -0.45 -5.79 7.20
CA GLY A 40 -1.60 -5.52 8.06
C GLY A 40 -2.28 -6.79 8.55
N PHE A 41 -2.46 -7.79 7.69
CA PHE A 41 -3.01 -9.10 8.05
C PHE A 41 -2.13 -9.87 9.03
N THR A 42 -0.81 -9.82 8.84
CA THR A 42 0.16 -10.45 9.75
C THR A 42 0.10 -9.81 11.13
N TRP A 43 0.01 -8.48 11.20
CA TRP A 43 -0.14 -7.77 12.47
C TRP A 43 -1.50 -8.05 13.13
N ALA A 44 -2.59 -8.02 12.37
CA ALA A 44 -3.92 -8.30 12.87
C ALA A 44 -4.05 -9.74 13.38
N SER A 45 -3.47 -10.72 12.67
CA SER A 45 -3.46 -12.11 13.12
C SER A 45 -2.67 -12.26 14.42
N MET A 46 -1.53 -11.59 14.56
CA MET A 46 -0.75 -11.58 15.81
C MET A 46 -1.57 -11.02 16.99
N VAL A 47 -2.30 -9.92 16.78
CA VAL A 47 -3.19 -9.33 17.80
C VAL A 47 -4.36 -10.25 18.15
N VAL A 48 -4.99 -10.88 17.15
CA VAL A 48 -6.11 -11.83 17.36
C VAL A 48 -5.64 -13.06 18.14
N ILE A 49 -4.49 -13.63 17.77
CA ILE A 49 -3.88 -14.77 18.48
C ILE A 49 -3.57 -14.40 19.93
N ALA A 50 -3.01 -13.21 20.17
CA ALA A 50 -2.73 -12.72 21.51
C ALA A 50 -4.01 -12.40 22.33
N THR A 51 -5.10 -12.01 21.66
CA THR A 51 -6.37 -11.65 22.30
C THR A 51 -7.25 -12.87 22.59
N TRP A 52 -7.08 -13.98 21.86
CA TRP A 52 -7.79 -15.24 22.08
C TRP A 52 -7.81 -15.73 23.55
N PRO A 53 -6.69 -15.76 24.30
CA PRO A 53 -6.71 -16.19 25.69
C PRO A 53 -7.54 -15.26 26.59
N VAL A 54 -7.56 -13.96 26.31
CA VAL A 54 -8.42 -12.99 27.03
C VAL A 54 -9.89 -13.26 26.76
N LEU A 55 -10.24 -13.59 25.51
CA LEU A 55 -11.59 -13.99 25.12
C LEU A 55 -12.04 -15.23 25.88
N ILE A 56 -11.23 -16.29 25.93
CA ILE A 56 -11.56 -17.52 26.67
C ILE A 56 -11.63 -17.25 28.18
N TRP A 57 -10.72 -16.44 28.73
CA TRP A 57 -10.74 -16.08 30.15
C TRP A 57 -12.04 -15.36 30.53
N LEU A 58 -12.45 -14.39 29.70
CA LEU A 58 -13.69 -13.65 29.90
C LEU A 58 -14.93 -14.53 29.71
N GLN A 59 -14.89 -15.45 28.74
CA GLN A 59 -15.97 -16.40 28.47
C GLN A 59 -16.18 -17.38 29.63
N ASN A 60 -15.08 -17.84 30.26
CA ASN A 60 -15.12 -18.68 31.45
C ASN A 60 -15.59 -17.88 32.68
N HIS A 61 -15.24 -16.60 32.78
CA HIS A 61 -15.70 -15.73 33.88
C HIS A 61 -17.18 -15.31 33.74
N LEU A 62 -17.76 -15.41 32.54
CA LEU A 62 -19.14 -15.00 32.24
C LEU A 62 -20.15 -16.16 32.16
N TRP A 63 -19.81 -17.34 32.68
CA TRP A 63 -20.79 -18.36 33.09
C TRP A 63 -21.86 -18.74 32.02
N GLY A 64 -21.46 -18.98 30.77
CA GLY A 64 -22.30 -19.67 29.77
C GLY A 64 -23.44 -18.86 29.11
N LYS A 65 -23.64 -17.57 29.42
CA LYS A 65 -24.62 -16.72 28.69
C LYS A 65 -24.02 -16.16 27.41
N ARG A 66 -24.18 -16.92 26.32
CA ARG A 66 -23.72 -16.63 24.94
C ARG A 66 -23.93 -15.17 24.49
N TRP A 67 -25.06 -14.55 24.84
CA TRP A 67 -25.39 -13.18 24.41
C TRP A 67 -24.49 -12.11 25.02
N ILE A 68 -24.07 -12.27 26.28
CA ILE A 68 -23.17 -11.31 26.94
C ILE A 68 -21.78 -11.41 26.32
N ALA A 69 -21.29 -12.63 26.08
CA ALA A 69 -20.00 -12.85 25.42
C ALA A 69 -19.96 -12.24 24.01
N VAL A 70 -21.05 -12.36 23.24
CA VAL A 70 -21.16 -11.77 21.89
C VAL A 70 -21.15 -10.24 21.96
N VAL A 71 -21.97 -9.62 22.80
CA VAL A 71 -22.01 -8.15 22.92
C VAL A 71 -20.66 -7.60 23.36
N LEU A 72 -20.01 -8.23 24.33
CA LEU A 72 -18.70 -7.82 24.83
C LEU A 72 -17.60 -8.00 23.77
N MET A 73 -17.67 -9.08 22.99
CA MET A 73 -16.77 -9.27 21.84
C MET A 73 -16.98 -8.25 20.75
N THR A 74 -18.23 -7.96 20.38
CA THR A 74 -18.55 -6.93 19.39
C THR A 74 -18.05 -5.56 19.87
N LEU A 75 -18.26 -5.23 21.15
CA LEU A 75 -17.81 -3.97 21.72
C LEU A 75 -16.27 -3.89 21.76
N LEU A 76 -15.59 -4.97 22.15
CA LEU A 76 -14.13 -5.03 22.22
C LEU A 76 -13.50 -4.91 20.84
N LEU A 77 -14.03 -5.63 19.84
CA LEU A 77 -13.60 -5.51 18.45
C LEU A 77 -13.83 -4.10 17.92
N LEU A 78 -15.00 -3.51 18.19
CA LEU A 78 -15.33 -2.15 17.76
C LEU A 78 -14.37 -1.14 18.39
N LEU A 79 -14.11 -1.25 19.70
CA LEU A 79 -13.17 -0.36 20.40
C LEU A 79 -11.74 -0.52 19.85
N LEU A 80 -11.31 -1.77 19.68
CA LEU A 80 -9.98 -2.11 19.14
C LEU A 80 -9.81 -1.64 17.69
N PHE A 81 -10.88 -1.50 16.91
CA PHE A 81 -10.81 -0.97 15.55
C PHE A 81 -10.92 0.57 15.51
N VAL A 82 -11.87 1.13 16.25
CA VAL A 82 -12.16 2.58 16.22
C VAL A 82 -11.02 3.39 16.84
N LEU A 83 -10.41 2.93 17.93
CA LEU A 83 -9.29 3.62 18.57
C LEU A 83 -8.07 3.81 17.64
N PRO A 84 -7.50 2.77 17.03
CA PRO A 84 -6.35 2.93 16.15
C PRO A 84 -6.72 3.68 14.86
N ILE A 85 -7.92 3.49 14.30
CA ILE A 85 -8.36 4.26 13.13
C ILE A 85 -8.42 5.76 13.47
N GLY A 86 -9.00 6.11 14.62
CA GLY A 86 -9.01 7.48 15.11
C GLY A 86 -7.59 8.06 15.22
N MET A 87 -6.67 7.32 15.86
CA MET A 87 -5.27 7.74 16.01
C MET A 87 -4.57 7.93 14.65
N VAL A 88 -4.79 7.02 13.71
CA VAL A 88 -4.23 7.10 12.36
C VAL A 88 -4.79 8.33 11.64
N ILE A 89 -6.10 8.55 11.65
CA ILE A 89 -6.72 9.72 11.02
C ILE A 89 -6.20 11.02 11.63
N THR A 90 -6.13 11.13 12.95
CA THR A 90 -5.60 12.33 13.61
C THR A 90 -4.12 12.55 13.29
N SER A 91 -3.33 11.47 13.19
CA SER A 91 -1.92 11.54 12.80
C SER A 91 -1.77 11.95 11.34
N LEU A 92 -2.63 11.46 10.44
CA LEU A 92 -2.64 11.87 9.03
C LEU A 92 -3.01 13.35 8.92
N ILE A 93 -4.07 13.82 9.58
CA ILE A 93 -4.47 15.24 9.53
C ILE A 93 -3.37 16.13 10.10
N GLY A 94 -2.78 15.75 11.24
CA GLY A 94 -1.69 16.51 11.87
C GLY A 94 -0.39 16.54 11.05
N ASN A 95 -0.06 15.45 10.34
CA ASN A 95 1.10 15.38 9.44
C ASN A 95 0.80 15.77 7.99
N ALA A 96 -0.47 16.02 7.64
CA ALA A 96 -0.88 16.47 6.31
C ALA A 96 -0.63 17.96 6.09
N GLY A 97 -0.50 18.76 7.16
CA GLY A 97 -0.15 20.18 7.09
C GLY A 97 1.07 20.44 6.19
N PRO A 98 2.23 19.82 6.44
CA PRO A 98 3.42 19.93 5.58
C PRO A 98 3.19 19.50 4.12
N ILE A 99 2.33 18.51 3.87
CA ILE A 99 2.03 18.02 2.51
C ILE A 99 1.13 19.01 1.77
N LEU A 100 0.16 19.59 2.47
CA LEU A 100 -0.74 20.62 1.96
C LEU A 100 -0.01 21.95 1.76
N ASP A 101 0.89 22.31 2.67
CA ASP A 101 1.74 23.50 2.59
C ASP A 101 2.78 23.34 1.47
N TRP A 102 3.34 22.15 1.26
CA TRP A 102 4.19 21.84 0.11
C TRP A 102 3.40 21.93 -1.21
N ALA A 103 2.18 21.39 -1.25
CA ALA A 103 1.32 21.48 -2.43
C ALA A 103 0.85 22.91 -2.73
N ALA A 104 0.60 23.73 -1.70
CA ALA A 104 0.21 25.13 -1.84
C ALA A 104 1.40 26.03 -2.22
N ASN A 105 2.57 25.81 -1.61
CA ASN A 105 3.80 26.55 -1.90
C ASN A 105 4.56 26.04 -3.13
N ALA A 106 4.15 24.93 -3.74
CA ALA A 106 4.69 24.47 -5.03
C ALA A 106 4.51 25.50 -6.15
N ARG A 107 3.58 26.47 -6.00
CA ARG A 107 3.42 27.60 -6.92
C ARG A 107 4.41 28.76 -6.70
N SER A 108 5.11 28.80 -5.58
CA SER A 108 5.99 29.93 -5.19
C SER A 108 7.40 29.51 -4.75
N TRP A 109 7.79 28.24 -4.91
CA TRP A 109 9.07 27.76 -4.40
C TRP A 109 10.24 28.04 -5.37
N GLN A 110 11.14 28.92 -4.92
CA GLN A 110 12.54 28.89 -5.31
C GLN A 110 13.12 27.54 -4.86
N MET A 111 13.80 26.84 -5.76
CA MET A 111 14.30 25.48 -5.53
C MET A 111 15.18 25.41 -4.27
N PRO A 112 14.88 24.50 -3.32
CA PRO A 112 15.66 24.40 -2.09
C PRO A 112 17.09 23.97 -2.43
N GLN A 113 18.07 24.68 -1.88
CA GLN A 113 19.48 24.32 -2.01
C GLN A 113 19.69 22.97 -1.33
N MET A 114 19.90 21.93 -2.14
CA MET A 114 20.02 20.56 -1.66
C MET A 114 21.40 20.33 -1.03
N GLU A 115 21.66 20.96 0.11
CA GLU A 115 22.93 20.85 0.84
C GLU A 115 23.18 19.41 1.33
N TRP A 116 22.12 18.64 1.58
CA TRP A 116 22.24 17.23 1.96
C TRP A 116 22.88 16.37 0.87
N LEU A 117 22.85 16.77 -0.41
CA LEU A 117 23.53 16.03 -1.46
C LEU A 117 25.05 15.98 -1.24
N GLN A 118 25.64 17.00 -0.61
CA GLN A 118 27.08 17.01 -0.34
C GLN A 118 27.50 15.99 0.72
N THR A 119 26.56 15.48 1.52
CA THR A 119 26.84 14.47 2.56
C THR A 119 27.03 13.05 2.01
N LEU A 120 26.78 12.82 0.71
CA LEU A 120 27.06 11.54 0.05
C LEU A 120 28.50 11.52 -0.52
N PRO A 121 29.45 10.81 0.13
CA PRO A 121 30.88 10.92 -0.17
C PRO A 121 31.30 10.37 -1.55
N LEU A 122 30.44 9.60 -2.22
CA LEU A 122 30.76 8.96 -3.51
C LEU A 122 30.10 9.63 -4.72
N ILE A 123 28.93 10.24 -4.56
CA ILE A 123 28.09 10.71 -5.69
C ILE A 123 27.59 12.15 -5.48
N GLY A 124 27.74 12.68 -4.26
CA GLY A 124 27.24 13.99 -3.87
C GLY A 124 27.82 15.14 -4.67
N ALA A 125 29.15 15.16 -4.85
CA ALA A 125 29.82 16.22 -5.61
C ALA A 125 29.39 16.26 -7.08
N LYS A 126 29.17 15.09 -7.71
CA LYS A 126 28.72 15.01 -9.12
C LYS A 126 27.28 15.45 -9.28
N LEU A 127 26.35 14.96 -8.43
CA LEU A 127 24.96 15.42 -8.52
C LEU A 127 24.82 16.90 -8.14
N TYR A 128 25.59 17.39 -7.16
CA TYR A 128 25.56 18.81 -6.79
C TYR A 128 26.05 19.69 -7.95
N ALA A 129 27.12 19.31 -8.63
CA ALA A 129 27.60 20.01 -9.82
C ALA A 129 26.57 19.99 -10.97
N SER A 130 25.92 18.85 -11.23
CA SER A 130 24.84 18.75 -12.23
C SER A 130 23.62 19.58 -11.85
N TRP A 131 23.24 19.59 -10.57
CA TRP A 131 22.14 20.40 -10.04
C TRP A 131 22.42 21.90 -10.18
N GLN A 132 23.64 22.33 -9.86
CA GLN A 132 24.09 23.71 -10.07
C GLN A 132 24.12 24.07 -11.56
N GLY A 133 24.53 23.14 -12.44
CA GLY A 133 24.51 23.32 -13.89
C GLY A 133 23.09 23.56 -14.42
N LEU A 134 22.12 22.77 -13.98
CA LEU A 134 20.71 22.92 -14.35
C LEU A 134 20.10 24.25 -13.84
N MET A 135 20.53 24.73 -12.67
CA MET A 135 20.10 26.04 -12.16
C MET A 135 20.74 27.22 -12.93
N ASN A 136 21.96 27.06 -13.44
CA ASN A 136 22.67 28.10 -14.18
C ASN A 136 22.31 28.15 -15.67
N GLU A 137 21.84 27.05 -16.25
CA GLU A 137 21.50 26.95 -17.68
C GLU A 137 20.10 27.47 -18.06
N GLY A 138 19.32 28.01 -17.11
CA GLY A 138 18.17 28.84 -17.47
C GLY A 138 17.08 28.13 -18.27
N VAL A 139 16.53 27.05 -17.72
CA VAL A 139 15.14 26.68 -17.99
C VAL A 139 14.34 26.91 -16.72
N LEU A 140 14.31 28.18 -16.28
CA LEU A 140 13.16 28.98 -15.82
C LEU A 140 13.63 30.42 -15.57
#